data_AF-A0A669EMP0-F1
#
_entry.id   AF-A0A669EMP0-F1
#
_cell.length_a   1.000
_cell.length_b   1.000
_cell.length_c   1.000
_cell.angle_alpha   90.00
_cell.angle_beta   90.00
_cell.angle_gamma   90.00
#
_symmetry.space_group_name_H-M   'P 1'
#
loop_
_entity.id
_entity.type
_entity.pdbx_description
1 polymer ?
#
loop_
_entity_poly.entity_id
_entity_poly.type
_entity_poly.pdbx_seq_one_letter_code
_entity_poly.pdbx_strand_id
1 'polypeptide(L)'
;DYHSQTLWADAQLELSCLLAEELPAEPPRPEKDRVVFFQRLAMLFVRYTQIFRQLEKAYDLVVHPQKRRFIRSVLDSVMGRVLELKNEMVEKEFSEYHYMDDVLHDLKLIPADLEIPIPRYFHSERSKEVQQRKAMLTDILKMVEPVMAKEMSQEEAVKIIQVAERARQGRERAKFNMKNLNMNTVYRIKEPGADSAESAAVCIQKVWKGYVQRKRTKTAREEEMIFLGMTMDPKYEAPRPAEMTAQAIEASTRVKQMEHEEAYQKATVDVMNQLRDVEGDDMSKSMKVQIQQWFTECRNATGTFPDYPDEEDGGSALIFAEKTPQQVDPI
;
A
#
# COMPACT_ATOMS: atom_id res chain seq x y z
N ASP A 1 -19.47 -14.72 5.12
CA ASP A 1 -20.57 -13.96 4.51
C ASP A 1 -21.44 -13.21 5.51
N TYR A 2 -22.02 -13.83 6.54
CA TYR A 2 -22.84 -13.08 7.52
C TYR A 2 -22.07 -11.96 8.23
N HIS A 3 -20.87 -12.25 8.74
CA HIS A 3 -20.05 -11.27 9.44
C HIS A 3 -19.60 -10.09 8.57
N SER A 4 -19.30 -10.32 7.28
CA SER A 4 -18.94 -9.23 6.37
C SER A 4 -20.15 -8.39 5.95
N GLN A 5 -21.34 -8.98 5.93
CA GLN A 5 -22.59 -8.25 5.71
C GLN A 5 -22.95 -7.37 6.90
N THR A 6 -22.78 -7.86 8.14
CA THR A 6 -23.01 -7.04 9.35
C THR A 6 -22.02 -5.88 9.41
N LEU A 7 -20.72 -6.13 9.22
CA LEU A 7 -19.70 -5.06 9.20
C LEU A 7 -20.02 -3.96 8.18
N TRP A 8 -20.45 -4.36 6.97
CA TRP A 8 -20.87 -3.41 5.95
C TRP A 8 -22.14 -2.64 6.35
N ALA A 9 -23.15 -3.33 6.88
CA ALA A 9 -24.41 -2.70 7.28
C ALA A 9 -24.21 -1.71 8.44
N ASP A 10 -23.40 -2.08 9.43
CA ASP A 10 -23.06 -1.25 10.58
C ASP A 10 -22.28 0.00 10.13
N ALA A 11 -21.28 -0.17 9.26
CA ALA A 11 -20.52 0.94 8.71
C ALA A 11 -21.40 1.90 7.88
N GLN A 12 -22.33 1.36 7.08
CA GLN A 12 -23.24 2.16 6.28
C GLN A 12 -24.26 2.92 7.14
N LEU A 13 -24.80 2.27 8.18
CA LEU A 13 -25.70 2.91 9.13
C LEU A 13 -24.99 4.07 9.82
N GLU A 14 -23.78 3.85 10.31
CA GLU A 14 -23.05 4.88 11.03
C GLU A 14 -22.60 6.03 10.11
N LEU A 15 -22.21 5.71 8.87
CA LEU A 15 -21.95 6.72 7.85
C LEU A 15 -23.20 7.57 7.57
N SER A 16 -24.38 6.95 7.48
CA SER A 16 -25.62 7.70 7.23
C SER A 16 -26.00 8.62 8.41
N CYS A 17 -25.75 8.19 9.64
CA CYS A 17 -25.93 9.01 10.84
C CYS A 17 -24.98 10.21 10.82
N LEU A 18 -23.68 9.98 10.58
CA LEU A 18 -22.69 11.06 10.49
C LEU A 18 -23.00 12.07 9.40
N LEU A 19 -23.42 11.61 8.21
CA LEU A 19 -23.79 12.51 7.12
C LEU A 19 -24.98 13.38 7.48
N ALA A 20 -25.97 12.85 8.19
CA ALA A 20 -27.10 13.64 8.69
C ALA A 20 -26.67 14.68 9.74
N GLU A 21 -25.66 14.38 10.55
CA GLU A 21 -25.08 15.32 11.53
C GLU A 21 -24.22 16.42 10.88
N GLU A 22 -23.48 16.10 9.81
CA GLU A 22 -22.63 17.06 9.08
C GLU A 22 -23.43 17.94 8.12
N LEU A 23 -24.47 17.40 7.49
CA LEU A 23 -25.33 18.08 6.52
C LEU A 23 -26.79 18.14 7.01
N PRO A 24 -27.06 18.89 8.11
CA PRO A 24 -28.43 19.10 8.56
C PRO A 24 -29.21 19.93 7.53
N ALA A 25 -30.54 19.76 7.53
CA ALA A 25 -31.43 20.46 6.58
C ALA A 25 -31.35 21.99 6.68
N GLU A 26 -31.06 22.52 7.87
CA GLU A 26 -30.75 23.93 8.09
C GLU A 26 -29.29 24.07 8.53
N PRO A 27 -28.49 24.93 7.87
CA PRO A 27 -27.09 25.09 8.23
C PRO A 27 -26.97 25.67 9.65
N PRO A 28 -26.18 25.03 10.54
CA PRO A 28 -26.03 25.51 11.90
C PRO A 28 -25.30 26.86 11.90
N ARG A 29 -25.54 27.64 12.95
CA ARG A 29 -24.78 28.88 13.16
C ARG A 29 -23.29 28.53 13.35
N PRO A 30 -22.37 29.36 12.81
CA PRO A 30 -20.95 29.12 12.99
C PRO A 30 -20.61 29.12 14.48
N GLU A 31 -19.93 28.06 14.92
CA GLU A 31 -19.51 27.90 16.31
C GLU A 31 -18.44 28.95 16.64
N LYS A 32 -18.62 29.67 17.74
CA LYS A 32 -17.70 30.74 18.14
C LYS A 32 -16.65 30.27 19.12
N ASP A 33 -16.97 29.23 19.89
CA ASP A 33 -16.03 28.63 20.82
C ASP A 33 -15.10 27.67 20.08
N ARG A 34 -13.80 28.01 20.08
CA ARG A 34 -12.76 27.20 19.45
C ARG A 34 -12.67 25.80 20.07
N VAL A 35 -12.90 25.67 21.37
CA VAL A 35 -12.78 24.38 22.08
C VAL A 35 -13.91 23.44 21.68
N VAL A 36 -15.15 23.93 21.71
CA VAL A 36 -16.34 23.15 21.30
C VAL A 36 -16.25 22.77 19.82
N PHE A 37 -15.82 23.71 18.97
CA PHE A 37 -15.62 23.46 17.55
C PHE A 37 -14.58 22.36 17.31
N PHE A 38 -13.42 22.46 17.98
CA PHE A 38 -12.38 21.45 17.87
C PHE A 38 -12.84 20.09 18.37
N GLN A 39 -13.52 20.02 19.52
CA GLN A 39 -14.07 18.78 20.06
C GLN A 39 -15.05 18.11 19.09
N ARG A 40 -15.87 18.90 18.38
CA ARG A 40 -16.75 18.39 17.31
C ARG A 40 -15.95 17.81 16.13
N LEU A 41 -14.96 18.54 15.61
CA LEU A 41 -14.09 18.04 14.54
C LEU A 41 -13.37 16.76 14.95
N ALA A 42 -12.88 16.75 16.19
CA ALA A 42 -12.19 15.62 16.78
C ALA A 42 -13.08 14.38 16.83
N MET A 43 -14.33 14.54 17.28
CA MET A 43 -15.32 13.47 17.30
C MET A 43 -15.65 12.93 15.91
N LEU A 44 -15.81 13.81 14.92
CA LEU A 44 -16.03 13.42 13.52
C LEU A 44 -14.84 12.63 12.98
N PHE A 45 -13.63 13.13 13.16
CA PHE A 45 -12.40 12.46 12.72
C PHE A 45 -12.29 11.03 13.27
N VAL A 46 -12.53 10.86 14.57
CA VAL A 46 -12.48 9.54 15.23
C VAL A 46 -13.54 8.60 14.66
N ARG A 47 -14.81 9.05 14.55
CA ARG A 47 -15.91 8.22 14.04
C ARG A 47 -15.69 7.83 12.56
N TYR A 48 -15.25 8.76 11.71
CA TYR A 48 -14.91 8.42 10.32
C TYR A 48 -13.71 7.47 10.21
N THR A 49 -12.71 7.58 11.10
CA THR A 49 -11.59 6.64 11.15
C THR A 49 -12.06 5.22 11.52
N GLN A 50 -13.04 5.10 12.42
CA GLN A 50 -13.66 3.81 12.74
C GLN A 50 -14.43 3.23 11.55
N ILE A 51 -15.24 4.05 10.86
CA ILE A 51 -15.95 3.63 9.64
C ILE A 51 -14.93 3.15 8.59
N PHE A 52 -13.86 3.91 8.36
CA PHE A 52 -12.79 3.52 7.43
C PHE A 52 -12.24 2.13 7.75
N ARG A 53 -11.90 1.86 9.02
CA ARG A 53 -11.40 0.54 9.46
C ARG A 53 -12.44 -0.58 9.27
N GLN A 54 -13.71 -0.31 9.50
CA GLN A 54 -14.78 -1.30 9.29
C GLN A 54 -14.99 -1.58 7.80
N LEU A 55 -14.99 -0.54 6.96
CA LEU A 55 -15.12 -0.65 5.51
C LEU A 55 -13.94 -1.38 4.87
N GLU A 56 -12.72 -1.15 5.35
CA GLU A 56 -11.52 -1.86 4.89
C GLU A 56 -11.64 -3.37 5.17
N LYS A 57 -12.01 -3.75 6.40
CA LYS A 57 -12.29 -5.15 6.75
C LYS A 57 -13.44 -5.75 5.95
N ALA A 58 -14.51 -4.97 5.74
CA ALA A 58 -15.66 -5.41 4.96
C ALA A 58 -15.28 -5.65 3.49
N TYR A 59 -14.51 -4.74 2.89
CA TYR A 59 -13.99 -4.87 1.53
C TYR A 59 -13.18 -6.17 1.37
N ASP A 60 -12.30 -6.44 2.33
CA ASP A 60 -11.42 -7.61 2.33
C ASP A 60 -12.16 -8.94 2.50
N LEU A 61 -13.24 -8.96 3.28
CA LEU A 61 -14.03 -10.18 3.51
C LEU A 61 -15.13 -10.39 2.48
N VAL A 62 -15.57 -9.35 1.76
CA VAL A 62 -16.62 -9.47 0.75
C VAL A 62 -16.06 -10.10 -0.53
N VAL A 63 -16.68 -11.21 -0.91
CA VAL A 63 -16.34 -11.96 -2.11
C VAL A 63 -17.16 -11.51 -3.34
N HIS A 64 -18.34 -10.94 -3.11
CA HIS A 64 -19.24 -10.53 -4.18
C HIS A 64 -18.68 -9.30 -4.97
N PRO A 65 -18.46 -9.42 -6.30
CA PRO A 65 -17.69 -8.45 -7.08
C PRO A 65 -18.37 -7.08 -7.25
N GLN A 66 -19.69 -7.02 -7.43
CA GLN A 66 -20.41 -5.72 -7.55
C GLN A 66 -20.40 -4.95 -6.22
N LYS A 67 -20.83 -5.60 -5.13
CA LYS A 67 -20.78 -5.03 -3.79
C LYS A 67 -19.37 -4.57 -3.41
N ARG A 68 -18.33 -5.35 -3.73
CA ARG A 68 -16.94 -4.98 -3.47
C ARG A 68 -16.53 -3.67 -4.17
N ARG A 69 -16.93 -3.47 -5.44
CA ARG A 69 -16.71 -2.20 -6.16
C ARG A 69 -17.40 -1.02 -5.47
N PHE A 70 -18.64 -1.22 -5.00
CA PHE A 70 -19.36 -0.18 -4.27
C PHE A 70 -18.66 0.17 -2.96
N ILE A 71 -18.29 -0.84 -2.15
CA ILE A 71 -17.56 -0.65 -0.89
C ILE A 71 -16.26 0.11 -1.14
N ARG A 72 -15.51 -0.23 -2.20
CA ARG A 72 -14.30 0.50 -2.57
C ARG A 72 -14.56 1.98 -2.80
N SER A 73 -15.56 2.32 -3.61
CA SER A 73 -15.90 3.72 -3.90
C SER A 73 -16.27 4.49 -2.63
N VAL A 74 -17.01 3.86 -1.72
CA VAL A 74 -17.36 4.46 -0.42
C VAL A 74 -16.13 4.61 0.46
N LEU A 75 -15.25 3.60 0.51
CA LEU A 75 -14.01 3.62 1.27
C LEU A 75 -13.06 4.73 0.78
N ASP A 76 -12.90 4.91 -0.53
CA ASP A 76 -12.11 6.00 -1.12
C ASP A 76 -12.70 7.37 -0.74
N SER A 77 -14.04 7.50 -0.71
CA SER A 77 -14.73 8.73 -0.31
C SER A 77 -14.53 9.04 1.19
N VAL A 78 -14.67 8.03 2.06
CA VAL A 78 -14.42 8.16 3.50
C VAL A 78 -12.95 8.49 3.78
N MET A 79 -12.02 7.90 3.02
CA MET A 79 -10.59 8.21 3.11
C MET A 79 -10.33 9.70 2.79
N GLY A 80 -10.96 10.23 1.74
CA GLY A 80 -10.92 11.66 1.43
C GLY A 80 -11.44 12.50 2.61
N ARG A 81 -12.60 12.15 3.16
CA ARG A 81 -13.20 12.88 4.29
C ARG A 81 -12.32 12.87 5.54
N VAL A 82 -11.66 11.76 5.86
CA VAL A 82 -10.71 11.66 6.98
C VAL A 82 -9.53 12.61 6.78
N LEU A 83 -9.01 12.72 5.56
CA LEU A 83 -7.92 13.65 5.23
C LEU A 83 -8.37 15.12 5.31
N GLU A 84 -9.57 15.43 4.83
CA GLU A 84 -10.16 16.77 4.95
C GLU A 84 -10.31 17.19 6.41
N LEU A 85 -10.90 16.33 7.24
CA LEU A 85 -11.08 16.59 8.67
C LEU A 85 -9.73 16.75 9.37
N LYS A 86 -8.75 15.91 9.04
CA LYS A 86 -7.40 16.05 9.60
C LYS A 86 -6.76 17.37 9.19
N ASN A 87 -6.89 17.78 7.93
CA ASN A 87 -6.38 19.05 7.44
C ASN A 87 -7.05 20.23 8.18
N GLU A 88 -8.37 20.19 8.32
CA GLU A 88 -9.11 21.22 9.05
C GLU A 88 -8.68 21.30 10.52
N MET A 89 -8.48 20.18 11.21
CA MET A 89 -7.94 20.18 12.57
C MET A 89 -6.56 20.86 12.64
N VAL A 90 -5.65 20.53 11.73
CA VAL A 90 -4.30 21.11 11.66
C VAL A 90 -4.37 22.62 11.42
N GLU A 91 -5.20 23.07 10.48
CA GLU A 91 -5.35 24.48 10.16
C GLU A 91 -5.91 25.30 11.34
N LYS A 92 -6.77 24.69 12.16
CA LYS A 92 -7.44 25.37 13.27
C LYS A 92 -6.63 25.35 14.55
N GLU A 93 -5.83 24.31 14.78
CA GLU A 93 -4.93 24.22 15.94
C GLU A 93 -3.52 24.77 15.67
N PHE A 94 -3.13 24.90 14.40
CA PHE A 94 -1.75 25.18 13.96
C PHE A 94 -0.74 24.16 14.48
N SER A 95 -1.17 22.90 14.60
CA SER A 95 -0.37 21.78 15.09
C SER A 95 -0.68 20.52 14.30
N GLU A 96 0.31 19.68 14.05
CA GLU A 96 0.10 18.34 13.49
C GLU A 96 -0.36 17.34 14.55
N TYR A 97 0.04 17.58 15.80
CA TYR A 97 -0.21 16.73 16.97
C TYR A 97 -1.44 17.22 17.72
N HIS A 98 -2.39 16.31 17.92
CA HIS A 98 -3.68 16.59 18.52
C HIS A 98 -3.93 15.58 19.64
N TYR A 99 -4.28 16.06 20.82
CA TYR A 99 -4.62 15.21 21.96
C TYR A 99 -6.13 15.02 22.00
N MET A 100 -6.56 13.77 21.90
CA MET A 100 -7.96 13.39 21.69
C MET A 100 -8.48 12.51 22.82
N ASP A 101 -7.77 12.47 23.94
CA ASP A 101 -7.98 11.51 25.03
C ASP A 101 -9.41 11.56 25.58
N ASP A 102 -9.99 12.75 25.68
CA ASP A 102 -11.39 12.93 26.12
C ASP A 102 -12.37 12.25 25.15
N VAL A 103 -12.19 12.46 23.84
CA VAL A 103 -13.02 11.83 22.79
C VAL A 103 -12.83 10.32 22.76
N LEU A 104 -11.60 9.84 22.94
CA LEU A 104 -11.31 8.41 23.02
C LEU A 104 -11.94 7.78 24.27
N HIS A 105 -11.90 8.48 25.40
CA HIS A 105 -12.51 8.02 26.64
C HIS A 105 -14.03 7.91 26.50
N ASP A 106 -14.68 8.93 25.95
CA ASP A 106 -16.13 8.96 25.72
C ASP A 106 -16.59 7.81 24.81
N LEU A 107 -15.82 7.54 23.75
CA LEU A 107 -16.11 6.46 22.80
C LEU A 107 -15.59 5.08 23.25
N LYS A 108 -14.92 5.01 24.41
CA LYS A 108 -14.29 3.79 24.97
C LYS A 108 -13.30 3.13 23.99
N LEU A 109 -12.50 3.97 23.34
CA LEU A 109 -11.49 3.55 22.37
C LEU A 109 -10.08 3.64 22.92
N ILE A 110 -9.21 2.84 22.36
CA ILE A 110 -7.78 2.84 22.66
C ILE A 110 -7.05 3.48 21.46
N PRO A 111 -5.88 4.13 21.65
CA PRO A 111 -5.12 4.69 20.54
C PRO A 111 -4.85 3.72 19.37
N ALA A 112 -4.72 2.41 19.65
CA ALA A 112 -4.57 1.36 18.64
C ALA A 112 -5.79 1.24 17.69
N ASP A 113 -6.98 1.67 18.14
CA ASP A 113 -8.20 1.68 17.33
C ASP A 113 -8.22 2.82 16.31
N LEU A 114 -7.33 3.82 16.45
CA LEU A 114 -7.18 4.94 15.51
C LEU A 114 -6.06 4.73 14.50
N GLU A 115 -5.32 3.63 14.58
CA GLU A 115 -4.32 3.32 13.57
C GLU A 115 -4.99 3.20 12.20
N ILE A 116 -4.59 4.00 11.22
CA ILE A 116 -5.20 3.98 9.90
C ILE A 116 -4.53 2.83 9.11
N PRO A 117 -5.24 1.71 8.82
CA PRO A 117 -4.66 0.62 8.04
C PRO A 117 -4.44 1.06 6.59
N ILE A 118 -3.42 0.50 5.94
CA ILE A 118 -3.23 0.66 4.50
C ILE A 118 -4.21 -0.30 3.80
N PRO A 119 -5.18 0.20 3.01
CA PRO A 119 -6.16 -0.67 2.37
C PRO A 119 -5.50 -1.70 1.45
N ARG A 120 -5.89 -2.98 1.59
CA ARG A 120 -5.20 -4.08 0.90
C ARG A 120 -5.36 -4.05 -0.62
N TYR A 121 -6.40 -3.40 -1.15
CA TYR A 121 -6.57 -3.30 -2.60
C TYR A 121 -5.48 -2.49 -3.30
N PHE A 122 -4.78 -1.61 -2.59
CA PHE A 122 -3.60 -0.95 -3.14
C PHE A 122 -2.53 -1.96 -3.58
N HIS A 123 -2.46 -3.13 -2.95
CA HIS A 123 -1.53 -4.19 -3.38
C HIS A 123 -2.09 -5.01 -4.53
N SER A 124 -3.37 -5.38 -4.49
CA SER A 124 -3.97 -6.21 -5.54
C SER A 124 -4.09 -5.48 -6.87
N GLU A 125 -4.50 -4.21 -6.86
CA GLU A 125 -4.74 -3.44 -8.08
C GLU A 125 -3.43 -3.02 -8.76
N ARG A 126 -2.43 -2.61 -7.96
CA ARG A 126 -1.08 -2.33 -8.46
C ARG A 126 -0.33 -3.59 -8.87
N SER A 127 -0.83 -4.80 -8.56
CA SER A 127 -0.12 -6.04 -8.91
C SER A 127 0.14 -6.16 -10.40
N LYS A 128 -0.82 -5.77 -11.26
CA LYS A 128 -0.63 -5.81 -12.72
C LYS A 128 0.47 -4.86 -13.17
N GLU A 129 0.44 -3.61 -12.69
CA GLU A 129 1.45 -2.60 -13.00
C GLU A 129 2.83 -2.98 -12.46
N VAL A 130 2.90 -3.52 -11.24
CA VAL A 130 4.15 -4.02 -10.64
C VAL A 130 4.69 -5.22 -11.41
N GLN A 131 3.84 -6.14 -11.86
CA GLN A 131 4.25 -7.26 -12.71
C GLN A 131 4.78 -6.78 -14.06
N GLN A 132 4.12 -5.80 -14.68
CA GLN A 132 4.59 -5.17 -15.92
C GLN A 132 5.96 -4.50 -15.71
N ARG A 133 6.12 -3.71 -14.64
CA ARG A 133 7.42 -3.10 -14.29
C ARG A 133 8.50 -4.15 -14.02
N LYS A 134 8.17 -5.25 -13.32
CA LYS A 134 9.09 -6.36 -13.09
C LYS A 134 9.50 -7.03 -14.40
N ALA A 135 8.55 -7.28 -15.31
CA ALA A 135 8.83 -7.82 -16.63
C ALA A 135 9.77 -6.90 -17.43
N MET A 136 9.49 -5.60 -17.46
CA MET A 136 10.36 -4.60 -18.08
C MET A 136 11.77 -4.62 -17.47
N LEU A 137 11.89 -4.64 -16.14
CA LEU A 137 13.19 -4.71 -15.46
C LEU A 137 13.93 -6.02 -15.79
N THR A 138 13.24 -7.15 -15.85
CA THR A 138 13.87 -8.41 -16.25
C THR A 138 14.34 -8.38 -17.70
N ASP A 139 13.62 -7.70 -18.58
CA ASP A 139 14.02 -7.58 -19.98
C ASP A 139 15.19 -6.59 -20.14
N ILE A 140 15.19 -5.48 -19.40
CA ILE A 140 16.35 -4.58 -19.30
C ILE A 140 17.56 -5.34 -18.76
N LEU A 141 17.39 -6.15 -17.70
CA LEU A 141 18.47 -6.94 -17.12
C LEU A 141 19.01 -8.00 -18.09
N LYS A 142 18.18 -8.55 -18.97
CA LYS A 142 18.65 -9.45 -20.05
C LYS A 142 19.40 -8.69 -21.15
N MET A 143 19.02 -7.44 -21.43
CA MET A 143 19.69 -6.57 -22.41
C MET A 143 21.03 -6.03 -21.89
N VAL A 144 21.13 -5.83 -20.57
CA VAL A 144 22.40 -5.62 -19.90
C VAL A 144 23.12 -6.97 -19.93
N GLU A 145 24.01 -7.15 -20.91
CA GLU A 145 24.94 -8.28 -20.89
C GLU A 145 25.54 -8.37 -19.48
N PRO A 146 25.61 -9.57 -18.86
CA PRO A 146 26.35 -9.70 -17.62
C PRO A 146 27.72 -9.12 -17.93
N VAL A 147 28.12 -8.07 -17.20
CA VAL A 147 29.49 -7.55 -17.30
C VAL A 147 30.34 -8.77 -17.07
N MET A 148 30.87 -9.33 -18.16
CA MET A 148 31.64 -10.57 -18.15
C MET A 148 32.67 -10.33 -17.08
N ALA A 149 32.50 -10.99 -15.93
CA ALA A 149 33.38 -10.80 -14.79
C ALA A 149 34.76 -11.06 -15.37
N LYS A 150 35.56 -9.98 -15.49
CA LYS A 150 36.80 -10.00 -16.27
C LYS A 150 37.56 -11.24 -15.83
N GLU A 151 37.70 -12.22 -16.72
CA GLU A 151 38.29 -13.49 -16.36
C GLU A 151 39.66 -13.19 -15.76
N MET A 152 39.81 -13.52 -14.47
CA MET A 152 41.01 -13.25 -13.71
C MET A 152 42.18 -13.87 -14.45
N SER A 153 43.17 -13.07 -14.85
CA SER A 153 44.33 -13.63 -15.53
C SER A 153 45.05 -14.58 -14.58
N GLN A 154 45.69 -15.61 -15.12
CA GLN A 154 46.45 -16.56 -14.30
C GLN A 154 47.50 -15.84 -13.44
N GLU A 155 48.06 -14.74 -13.93
CA GLU A 155 49.03 -13.92 -13.21
C GLU A 155 48.40 -13.17 -12.02
N GLU A 156 47.18 -12.66 -12.17
CA GLU A 156 46.43 -12.04 -11.08
C GLU A 156 46.06 -13.08 -10.01
N ALA A 157 45.61 -14.26 -10.43
CA ALA A 157 45.35 -15.37 -9.52
C ALA A 157 46.60 -15.77 -8.73
N VAL A 158 47.74 -15.90 -9.41
CA VAL A 158 49.03 -16.23 -8.78
C VAL A 158 49.46 -15.12 -7.81
N LYS A 159 49.30 -13.84 -8.16
CA LYS A 159 49.62 -12.73 -7.25
C LYS A 159 48.77 -12.77 -5.98
N ILE A 160 47.47 -13.01 -6.10
CA ILE A 160 46.56 -13.13 -4.95
C ILE A 160 46.99 -14.27 -4.05
N ILE A 161 47.28 -15.45 -4.63
CA ILE A 161 47.75 -16.62 -3.88
C ILE A 161 49.08 -16.34 -3.19
N GLN A 162 50.04 -15.71 -3.88
CA GLN A 162 51.34 -15.38 -3.31
C GLN A 162 51.25 -14.36 -2.18
N VAL A 163 50.37 -13.35 -2.30
CA VAL A 163 50.12 -12.36 -1.24
C VAL A 163 49.50 -13.05 -0.03
N ALA A 164 48.51 -13.93 -0.24
CA ALA A 164 47.87 -14.69 0.82
C ALA A 164 48.86 -15.63 1.54
N GLU A 165 49.72 -16.33 0.79
CA GLU A 165 50.73 -17.23 1.36
C GLU A 165 51.84 -16.46 2.08
N ARG A 166 52.30 -15.32 1.54
CA ARG A 166 53.25 -14.43 2.24
C ARG A 166 52.65 -13.91 3.55
N ALA A 167 51.36 -13.55 3.55
CA ALA A 167 50.65 -13.14 4.76
C ALA A 167 50.51 -14.30 5.77
N ARG A 168 50.23 -15.53 5.31
CA ARG A 168 50.21 -16.73 6.16
C ARG A 168 51.57 -16.98 6.82
N GLN A 169 52.64 -16.99 6.03
CA GLN A 169 54.00 -17.17 6.53
C GLN A 169 54.42 -16.04 7.48
N GLY A 170 53.98 -14.81 7.23
CA GLY A 170 54.19 -13.67 8.13
C GLY A 170 53.53 -13.88 9.49
N ARG A 171 52.28 -14.37 9.51
CA ARG A 171 51.58 -14.71 10.77
C ARG A 171 52.28 -15.82 11.55
N GLU A 172 52.74 -16.87 10.87
CA GLU A 172 53.45 -17.97 11.53
C GLU A 172 54.83 -17.54 12.06
N ARG A 173 55.59 -16.74 11.31
CA ARG A 173 56.84 -16.13 11.80
C ARG A 173 56.60 -15.20 12.99
N ALA A 174 55.54 -14.39 12.95
CA ALA A 174 55.18 -13.52 14.06
C ALA A 174 54.81 -14.31 15.32
N LYS A 175 54.01 -15.39 15.19
CA LYS A 175 53.72 -16.31 16.31
C LYS A 175 54.99 -16.93 16.88
N PHE A 176 55.89 -17.42 16.02
CA PHE A 176 57.16 -18.02 16.44
C PHE A 176 58.06 -17.02 17.17
N ASN A 177 58.24 -15.82 16.62
CA ASN A 177 58.98 -14.74 17.26
C ASN A 177 58.36 -14.33 18.59
N MET A 178 57.02 -14.26 18.68
CA MET A 178 56.34 -13.92 19.92
C MET A 178 56.52 -15.02 20.99
N LYS A 179 56.56 -16.29 20.60
CA LYS A 179 56.89 -17.42 21.49
C LYS A 179 58.33 -17.33 22.00
N ASN A 180 59.28 -16.99 21.13
CA ASN A 180 60.68 -16.77 21.53
C ASN A 180 60.85 -15.53 22.42
N LEU A 181 60.12 -14.45 22.16
CA LEU A 181 60.11 -13.26 23.02
C LEU A 181 59.55 -13.58 24.40
N ASN A 182 58.46 -14.34 24.48
CA ASN A 182 57.90 -14.78 25.76
C ASN A 182 58.89 -15.66 26.53
N MET A 183 59.60 -16.58 25.85
CA MET A 183 60.66 -17.38 26.48
C MET A 183 61.80 -16.49 27.01
N ASN A 184 62.28 -15.52 26.23
CA ASN A 184 63.30 -14.56 26.69
C ASN A 184 62.82 -13.60 27.79
N THR A 185 61.51 -13.32 27.86
CA THR A 185 60.91 -12.46 28.89
C THR A 185 60.79 -13.19 30.24
N VAL A 186 60.55 -14.51 30.23
CA VAL A 186 60.51 -15.34 31.45
C VAL A 186 61.86 -15.37 32.17
N TYR A 187 62.98 -15.27 31.44
CA TYR A 187 64.34 -15.20 32.04
C TYR A 187 64.73 -13.81 32.57
N ARG A 188 63.88 -12.79 32.39
CA ARG A 188 64.21 -11.38 32.67
C ARG A 188 63.21 -10.73 33.64
N ILE A 189 62.82 -11.44 34.68
CA ILE A 189 62.01 -10.85 35.76
C ILE A 189 62.96 -10.05 36.67
N LYS A 190 62.98 -8.72 36.49
CA LYS A 190 63.44 -7.75 37.50
C LYS A 190 62.22 -7.27 38.29
N GLU A 191 62.41 -7.00 39.59
CA GLU A 191 61.34 -6.59 40.51
C GLU A 191 60.60 -5.31 40.03
N PRO A 192 59.28 -5.22 40.24
CA PRO A 192 58.46 -4.17 39.65
C PRO A 192 58.50 -2.86 40.45
N GLY A 193 58.94 -1.78 39.80
CA GLY A 193 58.70 -0.39 40.25
C GLY A 193 57.34 0.15 39.77
N ALA A 194 56.94 1.34 40.22
CA ALA A 194 55.63 1.95 39.98
C ALA A 194 55.21 2.04 38.48
N ASP A 195 56.16 2.21 37.55
CA ASP A 195 55.94 2.18 36.10
C ASP A 195 55.39 0.83 35.58
N SER A 196 55.60 -0.25 36.34
CA SER A 196 55.05 -1.58 36.07
C SER A 196 53.54 -1.64 36.28
N ALA A 197 53.00 -0.90 37.26
CA ALA A 197 51.57 -0.90 37.56
C ALA A 197 50.77 -0.18 36.47
N GLU A 198 51.27 0.96 35.98
CA GLU A 198 50.64 1.70 34.87
C GLU A 198 50.72 0.89 33.56
N SER A 199 51.87 0.28 33.29
CA SER A 199 52.04 -0.60 32.12
C SER A 199 51.14 -1.84 32.18
N ALA A 200 50.97 -2.43 33.37
CA ALA A 200 50.05 -3.54 33.60
C ALA A 200 48.59 -3.10 33.41
N ALA A 201 48.21 -1.93 33.93
CA ALA A 201 46.88 -1.36 33.75
C ALA A 201 46.56 -1.12 32.27
N VAL A 202 47.49 -0.56 31.49
CA VAL A 202 47.32 -0.39 30.04
C VAL A 202 47.14 -1.74 29.33
N CYS A 203 47.90 -2.76 29.72
CA CYS A 203 47.76 -4.11 29.15
C CYS A 203 46.37 -4.71 29.43
N ILE A 204 45.91 -4.63 30.68
CA ILE A 204 44.58 -5.10 31.10
C ILE A 204 43.48 -4.33 30.37
N GLN A 205 43.56 -3.00 30.32
CA GLN A 205 42.59 -2.15 29.62
C GLN A 205 42.54 -2.45 28.13
N LYS A 206 43.69 -2.69 27.48
CA LYS A 206 43.76 -3.07 26.06
C LYS A 206 43.06 -4.39 25.80
N VAL A 207 43.33 -5.41 26.63
CA VAL A 207 42.68 -6.73 26.51
C VAL A 207 41.18 -6.61 26.74
N TRP A 208 40.75 -5.86 27.76
CA TRP A 208 39.35 -5.63 28.07
C TRP A 208 38.62 -4.87 26.96
N LYS A 209 39.17 -3.74 26.49
CA LYS A 209 38.62 -2.98 25.35
C LYS A 209 38.51 -3.84 24.10
N GLY A 210 39.52 -4.66 23.82
CA GLY A 210 39.49 -5.61 22.71
C GLY A 210 38.41 -6.69 22.87
N TYR A 211 38.23 -7.24 24.08
CA TYR A 211 37.16 -8.20 24.37
C TYR A 211 35.78 -7.58 24.20
N VAL A 212 35.55 -6.40 24.80
CA VAL A 212 34.29 -5.65 24.68
C VAL A 212 33.97 -5.35 23.22
N GLN A 213 34.95 -4.89 22.43
CA GLN A 213 34.76 -4.61 21.01
C GLN A 213 34.40 -5.88 20.24
N ARG A 214 35.13 -6.99 20.46
CA ARG A 214 34.81 -8.28 19.79
C ARG A 214 33.41 -8.78 20.16
N LYS A 215 32.98 -8.61 21.41
CA LYS A 215 31.63 -8.98 21.85
C LYS A 215 30.58 -8.14 21.14
N ARG A 216 30.77 -6.81 21.07
CA ARG A 216 29.88 -5.89 20.33
C ARG A 216 29.82 -6.23 18.84
N THR A 217 30.96 -6.47 18.19
CA THR A 217 30.99 -6.86 16.78
C THR A 217 30.30 -8.20 16.53
N LYS A 218 30.43 -9.16 17.45
CA LYS A 218 29.72 -10.44 17.35
C LYS A 218 28.20 -10.22 17.43
N THR A 219 27.73 -9.45 18.41
CA THR A 219 26.30 -9.13 18.56
C THR A 219 25.76 -8.36 17.36
N ALA A 220 26.47 -7.31 16.90
CA ALA A 220 26.06 -6.54 15.72
C ALA A 220 26.00 -7.41 14.46
N ARG A 221 26.94 -8.36 14.30
CA ARG A 221 26.89 -9.33 13.21
C ARG A 221 25.69 -10.28 13.34
N GLU A 222 25.39 -10.77 14.54
CA GLU A 222 24.21 -11.63 14.77
C GLU A 222 22.92 -10.85 14.46
N GLU A 223 22.80 -9.61 14.93
CA GLU A 223 21.68 -8.71 14.62
C GLU A 223 21.56 -8.43 13.12
N GLU A 224 22.67 -8.19 12.43
CA GLU A 224 22.70 -7.99 10.97
C GLU A 224 22.28 -9.26 10.21
N MET A 225 22.74 -10.44 10.64
CA MET A 225 22.34 -11.71 10.02
C MET A 225 20.85 -12.02 10.25
N ILE A 226 20.29 -11.61 11.39
CA ILE A 226 18.84 -11.67 11.65
C ILE A 226 18.09 -10.67 10.78
N PHE A 227 18.55 -9.41 10.72
CA PHE A 227 17.96 -8.35 9.91
C PHE A 227 17.93 -8.69 8.42
N LEU A 228 19.02 -9.26 7.90
CA LEU A 228 19.13 -9.74 6.52
C LEU A 228 18.34 -11.04 6.27
N GLY A 229 17.76 -11.66 7.31
CA GLY A 229 16.98 -12.89 7.22
C GLY A 229 17.82 -14.15 6.97
N MET A 230 19.13 -14.10 7.17
CA MET A 230 20.02 -15.26 7.00
C MET A 230 19.99 -16.21 8.21
N THR A 231 19.63 -15.70 9.37
CA THR A 231 19.40 -16.47 10.60
C THR A 231 18.08 -16.05 11.23
N MET A 232 17.30 -17.00 11.76
CA MET A 232 16.05 -16.65 12.44
C MET A 232 16.35 -16.02 13.81
N ASP A 233 15.58 -15.01 14.20
CA ASP A 233 15.68 -14.42 15.54
C ASP A 233 15.39 -15.53 16.58
N PRO A 234 16.25 -15.74 17.59
CA PRO A 234 15.97 -16.66 18.68
C PRO A 234 14.67 -16.36 19.45
N LYS A 235 14.17 -15.11 19.37
CA LYS A 235 12.88 -14.68 19.94
C LYS A 235 11.70 -14.91 19.00
N TYR A 236 11.92 -15.50 17.83
CA TYR A 236 10.85 -15.80 16.90
C TYR A 236 9.95 -16.88 17.50
N GLU A 237 8.78 -16.47 17.98
CA GLU A 237 7.71 -17.40 18.32
C GLU A 237 7.09 -17.91 17.01
N ALA A 238 7.09 -19.23 16.84
CA ALA A 238 6.40 -19.83 15.70
C ALA A 238 4.93 -19.38 15.70
N PRO A 239 4.36 -19.05 14.52
CA PRO A 239 2.97 -18.61 14.43
C PRO A 239 2.04 -19.61 15.11
N ARG A 240 1.10 -19.11 15.91
CA ARG A 240 0.16 -19.98 16.61
C ARG A 240 -0.68 -20.74 15.57
N PRO A 241 -1.17 -21.95 15.87
CA PRO A 241 -2.04 -22.67 14.95
C PRO A 241 -3.24 -21.85 14.48
N ALA A 242 -3.80 -21.01 15.36
CA ALA A 242 -4.88 -20.08 15.03
C ALA A 242 -4.49 -19.05 13.95
N GLU A 243 -3.27 -18.50 14.02
CA GLU A 243 -2.76 -17.54 13.03
C GLU A 243 -2.53 -18.21 11.68
N MET A 244 -1.98 -19.42 11.68
CA MET A 244 -1.83 -20.21 10.45
C MET A 244 -3.17 -20.52 9.80
N THR A 245 -4.18 -20.90 10.58
CA THR A 245 -5.53 -21.12 10.05
C THR A 245 -6.15 -19.85 9.49
N ALA A 246 -5.97 -18.70 10.16
CA ALA A 246 -6.46 -17.42 9.67
C ALA A 246 -5.81 -17.02 8.34
N GLN A 247 -4.49 -17.19 8.21
CA GLN A 247 -3.76 -16.93 6.96
C GLN A 247 -4.23 -17.85 5.83
N ALA A 248 -4.47 -19.13 6.11
CA ALA A 248 -5.00 -20.07 5.11
C ALA A 248 -6.42 -19.69 4.65
N ILE A 249 -7.29 -19.29 5.58
CA ILE A 249 -8.65 -18.80 5.28
C ILE A 249 -8.57 -17.53 4.41
N GLU A 250 -7.70 -16.58 4.78
CA GLU A 250 -7.51 -15.35 4.02
C GLU A 250 -7.04 -15.64 2.58
N ALA A 251 -6.05 -16.52 2.42
CA ALA A 251 -5.56 -16.94 1.11
C ALA A 251 -6.67 -17.60 0.27
N SER A 252 -7.45 -18.50 0.87
CA SER A 252 -8.59 -19.14 0.19
C SER A 252 -9.66 -18.14 -0.23
N THR A 253 -9.88 -17.10 0.58
CA THR A 253 -10.87 -16.04 0.30
C THR A 253 -10.41 -15.18 -0.88
N ARG A 254 -9.11 -14.88 -0.98
CA ARG A 254 -8.53 -14.16 -2.13
C ARG A 254 -8.67 -14.93 -3.44
N VAL A 255 -8.49 -16.26 -3.41
CA VAL A 255 -8.71 -17.10 -4.60
C VAL A 255 -10.16 -17.03 -5.05
N LYS A 256 -11.12 -17.21 -4.13
CA LYS A 256 -12.55 -17.07 -4.43
C LYS A 256 -12.89 -15.69 -5.00
N GLN A 257 -12.33 -14.63 -4.44
CA GLN A 257 -12.54 -13.25 -4.94
C GLN A 257 -12.13 -13.13 -6.41
N MET A 258 -10.99 -13.70 -6.80
CA MET A 258 -10.55 -13.71 -8.20
C MET A 258 -11.51 -14.51 -9.08
N GLU A 259 -11.89 -15.72 -8.67
CA GLU A 259 -12.82 -16.58 -9.42
C GLU A 259 -14.17 -15.89 -9.65
N HIS A 260 -14.73 -15.27 -8.62
CA HIS A 260 -16.01 -14.55 -8.72
C HIS A 260 -15.89 -13.28 -9.57
N GLU A 261 -14.76 -12.59 -9.52
CA GLU A 261 -14.50 -11.42 -10.35
C GLU A 261 -14.39 -11.79 -11.84
N GLU A 262 -13.70 -12.88 -12.17
CA GLU A 262 -13.62 -13.42 -13.54
C GLU A 262 -15.00 -13.88 -14.04
N ALA A 263 -15.76 -14.60 -13.20
CA ALA A 263 -17.11 -15.03 -13.53
C ALA A 263 -18.05 -13.83 -13.78
N TYR A 264 -17.91 -12.77 -12.99
CA TYR A 264 -18.68 -11.53 -13.17
C TYR A 264 -18.34 -10.81 -14.48
N GLN A 265 -17.06 -10.69 -14.81
CA GLN A 265 -16.64 -10.10 -16.09
C GLN A 265 -17.19 -10.87 -17.28
N LYS A 266 -17.10 -12.21 -17.23
CA LYS A 266 -17.67 -13.07 -18.26
C LYS A 266 -19.19 -12.91 -18.36
N ALA A 267 -19.90 -12.96 -17.25
CA ALA A 267 -21.35 -12.79 -17.22
C ALA A 267 -21.79 -11.43 -17.77
N THR A 268 -21.03 -10.37 -17.52
CA THR A 268 -21.32 -9.02 -18.07
C THR A 268 -21.26 -9.03 -19.60
N VAL A 269 -20.24 -9.67 -20.17
CA VAL A 269 -20.11 -9.81 -21.63
C VAL A 269 -21.22 -10.70 -22.19
N ASP A 270 -21.51 -11.82 -21.54
CA ASP A 270 -22.56 -12.75 -21.97
C ASP A 270 -23.94 -12.08 -21.98
N VAL A 271 -24.28 -11.32 -20.94
CA VAL A 271 -25.54 -10.55 -20.86
C VAL A 271 -25.58 -9.46 -21.93
N MET A 272 -24.49 -8.73 -22.16
CA MET A 272 -24.40 -7.73 -23.23
C MET A 272 -24.60 -8.35 -24.62
N ASN A 273 -24.04 -9.54 -24.87
CA ASN A 273 -24.22 -10.25 -26.13
C ASN A 273 -25.67 -10.73 -26.29
N GLN A 274 -26.27 -11.29 -25.23
CA GLN A 274 -27.69 -11.67 -25.25
C GLN A 274 -28.61 -10.48 -25.53
N LEU A 275 -28.35 -9.34 -24.90
CA LEU A 275 -29.10 -8.11 -25.15
C LEU A 275 -28.97 -7.66 -26.61
N ARG A 276 -27.75 -7.74 -27.16
CA ARG A 276 -27.49 -7.42 -28.57
C ARG A 276 -28.21 -8.39 -29.53
N ASP A 277 -28.26 -9.68 -29.21
CA ASP A 277 -28.92 -10.68 -30.06
C ASP A 277 -30.45 -10.54 -30.05
N VAL A 278 -31.03 -10.15 -28.90
CA VAL A 278 -32.48 -9.99 -28.75
C VAL A 278 -32.95 -8.62 -29.24
N GLU A 279 -32.30 -7.54 -28.80
CA GLU A 279 -32.77 -6.17 -29.05
C GLU A 279 -32.02 -5.47 -30.17
N GLY A 280 -30.86 -5.99 -30.62
CA GLY A 280 -29.99 -5.26 -31.54
C GLY A 280 -30.61 -4.97 -32.91
N ASP A 281 -31.36 -5.91 -33.48
CA ASP A 281 -32.03 -5.69 -34.76
C ASP A 281 -33.19 -4.69 -34.64
N ASP A 282 -33.98 -4.79 -33.56
CA ASP A 282 -35.08 -3.86 -33.29
C ASP A 282 -34.56 -2.45 -32.97
N MET A 283 -33.49 -2.31 -32.19
CA MET A 283 -32.80 -1.04 -31.97
C MET A 283 -32.27 -0.46 -33.29
N SER A 284 -31.65 -1.28 -34.15
CA SER A 284 -31.14 -0.84 -35.45
C SER A 284 -32.26 -0.34 -36.36
N LYS A 285 -33.39 -1.05 -36.40
CA LYS A 285 -34.59 -0.64 -37.15
C LYS A 285 -35.18 0.65 -36.58
N SER A 286 -35.34 0.74 -35.27
CA SER A 286 -35.85 1.94 -34.59
C SER A 286 -34.98 3.16 -34.89
N MET A 287 -33.65 3.04 -34.75
CA MET A 287 -32.71 4.10 -35.11
C MET A 287 -32.81 4.52 -36.57
N LYS A 288 -32.92 3.57 -37.51
CA LYS A 288 -33.11 3.88 -38.94
C LYS A 288 -34.40 4.66 -39.20
N VAL A 289 -35.50 4.29 -38.53
CA VAL A 289 -36.79 4.98 -38.66
C VAL A 289 -36.67 6.40 -38.11
N GLN A 290 -36.04 6.61 -36.95
CA GLN A 290 -35.84 7.94 -36.38
C GLN A 290 -34.99 8.84 -37.29
N ILE A 291 -33.92 8.31 -37.88
CA ILE A 291 -33.12 9.04 -38.87
C ILE A 291 -33.99 9.43 -40.07
N GLN A 292 -34.73 8.47 -40.66
CA GLN A 292 -35.59 8.73 -41.81
C GLN A 292 -36.67 9.76 -41.51
N GLN A 293 -37.27 9.69 -40.32
CA GLN A 293 -38.27 10.65 -39.85
C GLN A 293 -37.65 12.04 -39.73
N TRP A 294 -36.48 12.18 -39.12
CA TRP A 294 -35.77 13.46 -39.02
C TRP A 294 -35.49 14.07 -40.40
N PHE A 295 -34.98 13.30 -41.36
CA PHE A 295 -34.76 13.77 -42.73
C PHE A 295 -36.06 14.22 -43.40
N THR A 296 -37.16 13.51 -43.16
CA THR A 296 -38.48 13.83 -43.72
C THR A 296 -39.04 15.13 -43.12
N GLU A 297 -38.95 15.29 -41.80
CA GLU A 297 -39.37 16.51 -41.09
C GLU A 297 -38.58 17.74 -41.57
N CYS A 298 -37.25 17.62 -41.64
CA CYS A 298 -36.39 18.71 -42.12
C CYS A 298 -36.68 19.08 -43.59
N ARG A 299 -36.97 18.09 -44.45
CA ARG A 299 -37.38 18.34 -45.84
C ARG A 299 -38.73 19.02 -45.93
N ASN A 300 -39.70 18.62 -45.12
CA ASN A 300 -41.03 19.23 -45.12
C ASN A 300 -40.98 20.70 -44.67
N ALA A 301 -40.08 21.04 -43.73
CA ALA A 301 -39.90 22.41 -43.25
C ALA A 301 -39.06 23.29 -44.21
N THR A 302 -37.98 22.74 -44.77
CA THR A 302 -36.96 23.53 -45.50
C THR A 302 -37.08 23.42 -47.03
N GLY A 303 -37.82 22.41 -47.53
CA GLY A 303 -37.96 22.10 -48.96
C GLY A 303 -36.80 21.29 -49.56
N THR A 304 -35.66 21.20 -48.89
CA THR A 304 -34.48 20.42 -49.28
C THR A 304 -34.09 19.42 -48.18
N PHE A 305 -33.39 18.34 -48.57
CA PHE A 305 -32.84 17.43 -47.56
C PHE A 305 -31.67 18.11 -46.83
N PRO A 306 -31.61 18.02 -45.49
CA PRO A 306 -30.48 18.53 -44.71
C PRO A 306 -29.24 17.65 -44.88
N ASP A 307 -28.06 18.19 -44.64
CA ASP A 307 -26.85 17.39 -44.42
C ASP A 307 -26.81 16.83 -42.99
N TYR A 308 -25.98 15.82 -42.75
CA TYR A 308 -25.78 15.30 -41.40
C TYR A 308 -25.13 16.37 -40.50
N PRO A 309 -25.48 16.44 -39.20
CA PRO A 309 -24.83 17.39 -38.28
C PRO A 309 -23.34 17.11 -38.14
N ASP A 310 -22.53 18.17 -38.08
CA ASP A 310 -21.08 18.08 -37.91
C ASP A 310 -20.70 17.59 -36.50
N GLU A 311 -19.51 16.99 -36.37
CA GLU A 311 -19.01 16.42 -35.11
C GLU A 311 -18.87 17.48 -34.00
N GLU A 312 -18.48 18.71 -34.36
CA GLU A 312 -18.30 19.84 -33.44
C GLU A 312 -19.62 20.32 -32.80
N ASP A 313 -20.75 20.12 -33.50
CA ASP A 313 -22.09 20.50 -33.03
C ASP A 313 -22.81 19.38 -32.26
N GLY A 314 -22.13 18.24 -32.03
CA GLY A 314 -22.69 17.07 -31.34
C GLY A 314 -23.14 15.93 -32.26
N GLY A 315 -22.93 16.07 -33.57
CA GLY A 315 -23.08 14.99 -34.55
C GLY A 315 -24.45 14.30 -34.57
N SER A 316 -24.43 12.99 -34.77
CA SER A 316 -25.66 12.18 -34.88
C SER A 316 -26.51 12.13 -33.60
N ALA A 317 -25.99 12.54 -32.43
CA ALA A 317 -26.76 12.58 -31.19
C ALA A 317 -27.94 13.57 -31.27
N LEU A 318 -27.81 14.64 -32.06
CA LEU A 318 -28.88 15.62 -32.30
C LEU A 318 -30.11 15.00 -32.98
N ILE A 319 -29.91 13.94 -33.77
CA ILE A 319 -30.99 13.25 -34.50
C ILE A 319 -31.85 12.41 -33.54
N PHE A 320 -31.26 11.94 -32.45
CA PHE A 320 -31.89 11.04 -31.47
C PHE A 320 -32.33 11.74 -30.18
N ALA A 321 -32.15 13.07 -30.09
CA ALA A 321 -32.64 13.84 -28.95
C ALA A 321 -34.18 13.85 -28.93
N GLU A 322 -34.78 13.61 -27.75
CA GLU A 322 -36.24 13.72 -27.59
C GLU A 322 -36.68 15.16 -27.86
N LYS A 323 -37.35 15.38 -28.99
CA LYS A 323 -37.93 16.68 -29.32
C LYS A 323 -39.12 16.95 -28.40
N THR A 324 -39.08 18.07 -27.68
CA THR A 324 -40.26 18.54 -26.94
C THR A 324 -41.39 18.90 -27.92
N PRO A 325 -42.67 18.77 -27.54
CA PRO A 325 -43.81 19.03 -28.44
C PRO A 325 -43.78 20.39 -29.15
N GLN A 326 -43.10 21.38 -28.54
CA GLN A 326 -42.96 22.75 -29.03
C GLN A 326 -41.99 22.89 -30.21
N GLN A 327 -41.14 21.88 -30.49
CA GLN A 327 -40.17 21.88 -31.59
C GLN A 327 -40.70 21.23 -32.88
N VAL A 328 -41.92 20.68 -32.85
CA VAL A 328 -42.50 19.90 -33.96
C VAL A 328 -43.57 20.70 -34.73
N ASP A 329 -43.97 21.88 -34.25
CA ASP A 329 -44.96 22.71 -34.94
C ASP A 329 -44.28 23.60 -36.00
N PRO A 330 -44.65 23.48 -37.29
CA PRO A 330 -44.25 24.44 -38.30
C PRO A 330 -45.10 25.71 -38.16
N ILE A 331 -44.43 26.88 -38.21
CA ILE A 331 -45.07 28.17 -38.44
C ILE A 331 -45.75 28.17 -39.82
#